data_AF-A0A951LEM2-F1
#
_entry.id   AF-A0A951LEM2-F1
#
_cell.length_a   1.000
_cell.length_b   1.000
_cell.length_c   1.000
_cell.angle_alpha   90.00
_cell.angle_beta   90.00
_cell.angle_gamma   90.00
#
_symmetry.space_group_name_H-M   'P 1'
#
loop_
_entity.id
_entity.type
_entity.pdbx_description
1 polymer ?
#
loop_
_entity_poly.entity_id
_entity_poly.type
_entity_poly.pdbx_seq_one_letter_code
_entity_poly.pdbx_strand_id
1 'polypeptide(L)'
;MSTVLAAPAPYAQFQTRGGTYVADAFGMVIGASGTDVIDLLGAGCVLQSVKNNLGASTDPAAANDLTQDFSAGSRWVNNTTGLIWECASPTRGAAVWMPVNQRFTGRLVGANMNTTADQAIPLFLPQTAPFRVSKITARNASISLTAAVGGIYTAASKGGTALVAATQAYSSLTTAASALDLTLAATPSNTVFAPGTALYLSLSTAQGTAATADVFLFGDCFV
;
A
#
# COMPACT_ATOMS: atom_id res chain seq x y z
N MET A 1 18.11 21.80 8.78
CA MET A 1 17.87 20.35 8.71
C MET A 1 18.99 19.67 9.48
N SER A 2 18.68 18.76 10.41
CA SER A 2 19.73 18.02 11.12
C SER A 2 20.29 16.96 10.18
N THR A 3 21.52 17.13 9.72
CA THR A 3 22.22 16.11 8.94
C THR A 3 22.29 14.82 9.75
N VAL A 4 21.91 13.70 9.15
CA VAL A 4 22.01 12.37 9.77
C VAL A 4 23.02 11.56 8.98
N LEU A 5 23.98 10.94 9.66
CA LEU A 5 24.97 10.05 9.06
C LEU A 5 24.98 8.71 9.80
N ALA A 6 25.07 7.61 9.05
CA ALA A 6 25.35 6.29 9.61
C ALA A 6 26.87 6.16 9.81
N ALA A 7 27.28 5.92 11.05
CA ALA A 7 28.64 5.60 11.44
C ALA A 7 28.98 4.13 11.13
N PRO A 8 30.27 3.81 10.92
CA PRO A 8 30.75 2.43 10.75
C PRO A 8 30.48 1.51 11.95
N ALA A 9 30.20 2.05 13.13
CA ALA A 9 29.80 1.28 14.31
C ALA A 9 28.94 2.12 15.29
N PRO A 10 28.06 1.48 16.09
CA PRO A 10 27.38 2.12 17.22
C PRO A 10 28.37 2.74 18.21
N TYR A 11 28.01 3.89 18.79
CA TYR A 11 28.83 4.63 19.76
C TYR A 11 30.21 5.08 19.26
N ALA A 12 30.49 4.96 17.96
CA ALA A 12 31.73 5.46 17.38
C ALA A 12 31.82 6.99 17.57
N GLN A 13 33.01 7.45 17.95
CA GLN A 13 33.30 8.85 18.19
C GLN A 13 34.14 9.41 17.05
N PHE A 14 33.75 10.58 16.56
CA PHE A 14 34.41 11.26 15.46
C PHE A 14 34.82 12.64 15.89
N GLN A 15 36.11 12.93 15.76
CA GLN A 15 36.63 14.28 15.92
C GLN A 15 36.65 14.96 14.56
N THR A 16 36.02 16.12 14.48
CA THR A 16 35.96 16.95 13.27
C THR A 16 36.55 18.32 13.57
N ARG A 17 36.67 19.18 12.55
CA ARG A 17 37.15 20.55 12.74
C ARG A 17 36.23 21.42 13.61
N GLY A 18 34.92 21.18 13.57
CA GLY A 18 33.91 21.96 14.30
C GLY A 18 33.47 21.36 15.64
N GLY A 19 33.81 20.09 15.92
CA GLY A 19 33.48 19.46 17.20
C GLY A 19 33.60 17.94 17.23
N THR A 20 33.09 17.35 18.31
CA THR A 20 33.06 15.89 18.51
C THR A 20 31.64 15.38 18.29
N TYR A 21 31.51 14.32 17.49
CA TYR A 21 30.24 13.63 17.25
C TYR A 21 30.32 12.21 17.78
N VAL A 22 29.23 11.73 18.38
CA VAL A 22 29.11 10.36 18.87
C VAL A 22 27.89 9.73 18.20
N ALA A 23 28.07 8.57 17.58
CA ALA A 23 26.97 7.80 17.04
C ALA A 23 26.10 7.27 18.19
N ASP A 24 24.79 7.21 18.00
CA ASP A 24 23.89 6.58 18.97
C ASP A 24 24.02 5.05 18.98
N ALA A 25 23.13 4.39 19.74
CA ALA A 25 23.04 2.93 19.84
C ALA A 25 22.79 2.22 18.49
N PHE A 26 22.28 2.95 17.50
CA PHE A 26 22.00 2.46 16.15
C PHE A 26 23.09 2.85 15.15
N GLY A 27 24.18 3.46 15.63
CA GLY A 27 25.25 3.95 14.76
C GLY A 27 24.89 5.25 14.06
N MET A 28 23.98 6.06 14.58
CA MET A 28 23.54 7.29 13.90
C MET A 28 24.17 8.53 14.53
N VAL A 29 24.84 9.33 13.71
CA VAL A 29 25.31 10.68 14.04
C VAL A 29 24.26 11.68 13.56
N ILE A 30 23.59 12.35 14.50
CA ILE A 30 22.48 13.28 14.21
C ILE A 30 22.93 14.72 14.47
N GLY A 31 22.51 15.64 13.60
CA GLY A 31 22.75 17.07 13.80
C GLY A 31 24.16 17.52 13.44
N ALA A 32 24.87 16.78 12.59
CA ALA A 32 26.19 17.20 12.14
C ALA A 32 26.13 18.55 11.41
N SER A 33 27.01 19.47 11.82
CA SER A 33 27.16 20.76 11.16
C SER A 33 27.57 20.54 9.70
N GLY A 34 27.07 21.36 8.78
CA GLY A 34 27.40 21.21 7.35
C GLY A 34 28.90 21.30 7.06
N THR A 35 29.66 22.01 7.90
CA THR A 35 31.12 22.13 7.82
C THR A 35 31.86 20.86 8.27
N ASP A 36 31.23 20.03 9.09
CA ASP A 36 31.84 18.80 9.63
C ASP A 36 31.45 17.53 8.86
N VAL A 37 30.41 17.61 8.01
CA VAL A 37 29.95 16.46 7.19
C VAL A 37 31.08 15.89 6.36
N ILE A 38 31.96 16.72 5.79
CA ILE A 38 33.08 16.27 4.97
C ILE A 38 34.08 15.46 5.80
N ASP A 39 34.37 15.88 7.03
CA ASP A 39 35.27 15.18 7.93
C ASP A 39 34.67 13.84 8.39
N LEU A 40 33.36 13.81 8.65
CA LEU A 40 32.63 12.57 9.02
C LEU A 40 32.57 11.56 7.87
N LEU A 41 32.34 12.03 6.64
CA LEU A 41 32.39 11.18 5.44
C LEU A 41 33.81 10.62 5.25
N GLY A 42 34.84 11.44 5.47
CA GLY A 42 36.25 11.01 5.43
C GLY A 42 36.60 9.97 6.50
N ALA A 43 35.89 9.98 7.63
CA ALA A 43 36.01 8.99 8.70
C ALA A 43 35.17 7.71 8.47
N GLY A 44 34.55 7.57 7.29
CA GLY A 44 33.77 6.39 6.91
C GLY A 44 32.30 6.42 7.31
N CYS A 45 31.78 7.56 7.80
CA CYS A 45 30.35 7.72 7.95
C CYS A 45 29.68 7.86 6.58
N VAL A 46 28.43 7.43 6.46
CA VAL A 46 27.64 7.55 5.23
C VAL A 46 26.47 8.49 5.49
N LEU A 47 26.32 9.53 4.67
CA LEU A 47 25.18 10.43 4.78
C LEU A 47 23.87 9.66 4.59
N GLN A 48 23.02 9.67 5.62
CA GLN A 48 21.67 9.10 5.60
C GLN A 48 20.70 10.21 5.22
N SER A 49 20.64 10.54 3.94
CA SER A 49 19.81 11.62 3.40
C SER A 49 18.39 11.17 3.03
N VAL A 50 17.74 10.33 3.84
CA VAL A 50 16.34 9.94 3.55
C VAL A 50 15.41 11.01 4.09
N LYS A 51 15.35 12.16 3.41
CA LYS A 51 14.34 13.16 3.66
C LYS A 51 12.98 12.57 3.27
N ASN A 52 12.11 12.36 4.26
CA ASN A 52 10.72 11.98 4.00
C ASN A 52 9.84 13.22 4.04
N ASN A 53 8.90 13.33 3.10
CA ASN A 53 7.86 14.35 3.13
C ASN A 53 6.52 13.69 3.51
N LEU A 54 6.25 13.59 4.81
CA LEU A 54 5.08 12.86 5.34
C LEU A 54 3.83 13.73 5.53
N GLY A 55 3.90 15.00 5.12
CA GLY A 55 2.87 16.02 5.37
C GLY A 55 2.45 16.80 4.13
N ALA A 56 2.70 16.27 2.93
CA ALA A 56 2.42 16.99 1.69
C ALA A 56 0.91 17.07 1.42
N SER A 57 0.48 18.13 0.74
CA SER A 57 -0.88 18.27 0.20
C SER A 57 -0.98 17.96 -1.30
N THR A 58 0.16 17.62 -1.92
CA THR A 58 0.27 17.30 -3.35
C THR A 58 1.16 16.09 -3.53
N ASP A 59 1.08 15.45 -4.69
CA ASP A 59 1.97 14.35 -5.09
C ASP A 59 3.39 14.90 -5.37
N PRO A 60 4.43 14.05 -5.32
CA PRO A 60 5.79 14.48 -5.63
C PRO A 60 5.94 14.78 -7.12
N ALA A 61 6.60 15.88 -7.44
CA ALA A 61 7.00 16.25 -8.78
C ALA A 61 8.44 15.81 -9.08
N ALA A 62 8.83 15.82 -10.35
CA ALA A 62 10.20 15.52 -10.79
C ALA A 62 11.26 16.47 -10.19
N ALA A 63 10.86 17.67 -9.77
CA ALA A 63 11.73 18.65 -9.10
C ALA A 63 11.93 18.36 -7.59
N ASN A 64 11.18 17.40 -7.02
CA ASN A 64 11.39 16.94 -5.65
C ASN A 64 12.48 15.87 -5.65
N ASP A 65 13.73 16.33 -5.67
CA ASP A 65 14.91 15.53 -6.03
C ASP A 65 16.11 15.79 -5.09
N LEU A 66 17.32 15.39 -5.50
CA LEU A 66 18.60 15.62 -4.81
C LEU A 66 18.85 17.08 -4.41
N THR A 67 18.32 18.06 -5.15
CA THR A 67 18.47 19.50 -4.84
C THR A 67 17.67 19.93 -3.63
N GLN A 68 16.67 19.13 -3.27
CA GLN A 68 15.85 19.30 -2.08
C GLN A 68 16.17 18.25 -1.02
N ASP A 69 17.33 17.60 -1.11
CA ASP A 69 17.82 16.56 -0.19
C ASP A 69 17.02 15.26 -0.18
N PHE A 70 16.22 14.98 -1.21
CA PHE A 70 15.62 13.66 -1.39
C PHE A 70 16.66 12.67 -1.91
N SER A 71 16.56 11.42 -1.48
CA SER A 71 17.39 10.30 -1.93
C SER A 71 16.53 9.09 -2.29
N ALA A 72 17.11 8.11 -3.00
CA ALA A 72 16.41 6.85 -3.23
C ALA A 72 16.00 6.21 -1.88
N GLY A 73 14.76 5.72 -1.79
CA GLY A 73 14.15 5.25 -0.55
C GLY A 73 13.43 6.32 0.27
N SER A 74 13.51 7.60 -0.13
CA SER A 74 12.70 8.67 0.47
C SER A 74 11.21 8.41 0.26
N ARG A 75 10.40 8.68 1.28
CA ARG A 75 8.95 8.51 1.26
C ARG A 75 8.24 9.85 1.18
N TRP A 76 7.18 9.88 0.38
CA TRP A 76 6.30 11.02 0.24
C TRP A 76 4.86 10.61 0.52
N VAL A 77 4.20 11.27 1.47
CA VAL A 77 2.81 11.05 1.81
C VAL A 77 2.03 12.31 1.46
N ASN A 78 1.09 12.17 0.53
CA ASN A 78 0.11 13.19 0.22
C ASN A 78 -1.12 12.96 1.12
N ASN A 79 -1.32 13.83 2.12
CA ASN A 79 -2.41 13.72 3.09
C ASN A 79 -3.78 14.12 2.53
N THR A 80 -3.81 14.81 1.37
CA THR A 80 -5.06 15.13 0.68
C THR A 80 -5.60 13.92 -0.07
N THR A 81 -4.73 13.09 -0.67
CA THR A 81 -5.12 11.91 -1.47
C THR A 81 -4.92 10.58 -0.73
N GLY A 82 -4.10 10.57 0.32
CA GLY A 82 -3.64 9.38 1.03
C GLY A 82 -2.69 8.51 0.20
N LEU A 83 -2.06 9.06 -0.84
CA LEU A 83 -1.05 8.34 -1.63
C LEU A 83 0.30 8.35 -0.93
N ILE A 84 1.00 7.23 -1.04
CA ILE A 84 2.36 7.07 -0.55
C ILE A 84 3.25 6.74 -1.75
N TRP A 85 4.34 7.47 -1.85
CA TRP A 85 5.35 7.29 -2.88
C TRP A 85 6.70 6.99 -2.26
N GLU A 86 7.51 6.22 -2.96
CA GLU A 86 8.91 5.99 -2.65
C GLU A 86 9.77 6.53 -3.81
N CYS A 87 10.81 7.29 -3.48
CA CYS A 87 11.74 7.82 -4.47
C CYS A 87 12.60 6.66 -4.98
N ALA A 88 12.42 6.28 -6.24
CA ALA A 88 13.26 5.27 -6.89
C ALA A 88 14.60 5.86 -7.35
N SER A 89 14.58 7.11 -7.84
CA SER A 89 15.78 7.84 -8.24
C SER A 89 15.63 9.33 -7.97
N PRO A 90 16.55 9.98 -7.26
CA PRO A 90 16.44 11.39 -6.92
C PRO A 90 17.18 12.31 -7.93
N THR A 91 17.38 11.88 -9.18
CA THR A 91 18.12 12.64 -10.21
C THR A 91 17.70 14.11 -10.29
N ARG A 92 18.66 15.04 -10.29
CA ARG A 92 18.41 16.50 -10.38
C ARG A 92 17.54 16.84 -11.60
N GLY A 93 16.43 17.52 -11.37
CA GLY A 93 15.40 17.92 -12.33
C GLY A 93 14.52 16.78 -12.84
N ALA A 94 14.77 15.54 -12.42
CA ALA A 94 14.20 14.34 -13.01
C ALA A 94 14.03 13.21 -11.98
N ALA A 95 13.58 13.53 -10.76
CA ALA A 95 13.31 12.51 -9.77
C ALA A 95 12.19 11.58 -10.24
N VAL A 96 12.40 10.28 -9.99
CA VAL A 96 11.44 9.22 -10.26
C VAL A 96 10.85 8.78 -8.93
N TRP A 97 9.57 9.06 -8.76
CA TRP A 97 8.77 8.61 -7.62
C TRP A 97 7.86 7.49 -8.07
N MET A 98 7.91 6.37 -7.36
CA MET A 98 7.03 5.23 -7.60
C MET A 98 5.98 5.15 -6.48
N PRO A 99 4.69 4.97 -6.80
CA PRO A 99 3.69 4.78 -5.78
C PRO A 99 3.93 3.42 -5.11
N VAL A 100 3.92 3.39 -3.78
CA VAL A 100 4.06 2.16 -2.99
C VAL A 100 2.68 1.73 -2.55
N ASN A 101 1.96 1.02 -3.40
CA ASN A 101 0.65 0.51 -3.00
C ASN A 101 0.17 -0.74 -3.74
N GLN A 102 -0.12 -1.77 -2.95
CA GLN A 102 -1.49 -2.26 -2.94
C GLN A 102 -2.26 -1.38 -1.94
N ARG A 103 -3.14 -0.50 -2.41
CA ARG A 103 -3.96 0.40 -1.57
C ARG A 103 -5.24 -0.31 -1.17
N PHE A 104 -5.61 -0.24 0.10
CA PHE A 104 -6.94 -0.65 0.55
C PHE A 104 -8.02 0.13 -0.22
N THR A 105 -8.84 -0.58 -0.97
CA THR A 105 -9.79 -0.02 -1.95
C THR A 105 -11.23 -0.17 -1.50
N GLY A 106 -11.56 -1.25 -0.80
CA GLY A 106 -12.93 -1.60 -0.47
C GLY A 106 -13.00 -2.71 0.58
N ARG A 107 -14.13 -2.80 1.29
CA ARG A 107 -14.44 -4.00 2.08
C ARG A 107 -15.92 -4.22 2.24
N LEU A 108 -16.29 -5.49 2.37
CA LEU A 108 -17.57 -5.94 2.89
C LEU A 108 -17.30 -6.76 4.15
N VAL A 109 -17.73 -6.24 5.30
CA VAL A 109 -17.59 -6.92 6.60
C VAL A 109 -18.88 -7.67 6.89
N GLY A 110 -18.76 -8.92 7.34
CA GLY A 110 -19.92 -9.77 7.62
C GLY A 110 -20.72 -10.12 6.37
N ALA A 111 -20.06 -10.32 5.22
CA ALA A 111 -20.70 -10.83 4.02
C ALA A 111 -21.45 -12.12 4.35
N ASN A 112 -22.76 -12.16 4.06
CA ASN A 112 -23.59 -13.33 4.24
C ASN A 112 -23.19 -14.40 3.21
N MET A 113 -22.52 -15.45 3.66
CA MET A 113 -22.07 -16.55 2.81
C MET A 113 -23.19 -17.57 2.54
N ASN A 114 -24.40 -17.31 3.05
CA ASN A 114 -25.58 -18.14 2.89
C ASN A 114 -26.70 -17.46 2.07
N THR A 115 -26.34 -16.53 1.19
CA THR A 115 -27.29 -15.92 0.25
C THR A 115 -26.69 -15.82 -1.15
N THR A 116 -27.52 -16.02 -2.17
CA THR A 116 -27.16 -15.78 -3.58
C THR A 116 -27.55 -14.37 -4.04
N ALA A 117 -28.20 -13.58 -3.18
CA ALA A 117 -28.48 -12.18 -3.45
C ALA A 117 -27.17 -11.38 -3.52
N ASP A 118 -27.16 -10.33 -4.34
CA ASP A 118 -26.00 -9.46 -4.48
C ASP A 118 -25.74 -8.68 -3.19
N GLN A 119 -24.47 -8.65 -2.79
CA GLN A 119 -24.01 -7.91 -1.63
C GLN A 119 -23.04 -6.84 -2.12
N ALA A 120 -23.47 -5.58 -2.05
CA ALA A 120 -22.64 -4.45 -2.45
C ALA A 120 -21.38 -4.39 -1.56
N ILE A 121 -20.24 -4.13 -2.19
CA ILE A 121 -18.95 -3.95 -1.52
C ILE A 121 -18.63 -2.45 -1.49
N PRO A 122 -18.75 -1.79 -0.32
CA PRO A 122 -18.36 -0.40 -0.17
C PRO A 122 -16.91 -0.15 -0.60
N LEU A 123 -16.72 0.83 -1.48
CA LEU A 123 -15.41 1.33 -1.89
C LEU A 123 -15.04 2.58 -1.07
N PHE A 124 -13.78 2.64 -0.65
CA PHE A 124 -13.21 3.74 0.14
C PHE A 124 -12.24 4.55 -0.72
N LEU A 125 -12.75 4.99 -1.87
CA LEU A 125 -12.03 5.79 -2.85
C LEU A 125 -12.76 7.13 -3.07
N PRO A 126 -12.07 8.20 -3.50
CA PRO A 126 -12.74 9.40 -3.98
C PRO A 126 -13.70 9.06 -5.13
N GLN A 127 -14.92 9.61 -5.12
CA GLN A 127 -15.94 9.27 -6.14
C GLN A 127 -15.56 9.66 -7.56
N THR A 128 -14.56 10.54 -7.72
CA THR A 128 -14.03 11.00 -9.01
C THR A 128 -12.81 10.22 -9.48
N ALA A 129 -12.27 9.31 -8.66
CA ALA A 129 -11.02 8.62 -8.98
C ALA A 129 -11.28 7.29 -9.71
N PRO A 130 -10.73 7.09 -10.92
CA PRO A 130 -10.62 5.76 -11.49
C PRO A 130 -9.74 4.84 -10.62
N PHE A 131 -9.95 3.53 -10.72
CA PHE A 131 -9.23 2.57 -9.89
C PHE A 131 -8.99 1.24 -10.60
N ARG A 132 -7.99 0.50 -10.15
CA ARG A 132 -7.72 -0.88 -10.59
C ARG A 132 -7.68 -1.78 -9.37
N VAL A 133 -8.23 -2.99 -9.47
CA VAL A 133 -8.15 -3.99 -8.39
C VAL A 133 -6.94 -4.90 -8.65
N SER A 134 -6.07 -5.04 -7.66
CA SER A 134 -4.85 -5.86 -7.74
C SER A 134 -4.90 -7.11 -6.88
N LYS A 135 -5.73 -7.12 -5.83
CA LYS A 135 -5.89 -8.26 -4.91
C LYS A 135 -7.22 -8.21 -4.20
N ILE A 136 -7.83 -9.36 -3.97
CA ILE A 136 -9.02 -9.50 -3.13
C ILE A 136 -8.78 -10.66 -2.16
N THR A 137 -9.02 -10.42 -0.88
CA THR A 137 -8.83 -11.41 0.18
C THR A 137 -10.13 -11.59 0.96
N ALA A 138 -10.58 -12.83 1.09
CA ALA A 138 -11.63 -13.20 2.03
C ALA A 138 -11.02 -13.80 3.30
N ARG A 139 -11.58 -13.52 4.48
CA ARG A 139 -11.10 -14.05 5.77
C ARG A 139 -12.20 -14.02 6.83
N ASN A 140 -11.89 -14.43 8.05
CA ASN A 140 -12.78 -14.32 9.20
C ASN A 140 -14.11 -15.06 8.98
N ALA A 141 -14.04 -16.29 8.45
CA ALA A 141 -15.24 -17.09 8.29
C ALA A 141 -15.80 -17.52 9.66
N SER A 142 -17.11 -17.31 9.86
CA SER A 142 -17.78 -17.62 11.14
C SER A 142 -17.91 -19.11 11.42
N ILE A 143 -17.82 -19.93 10.37
CA ILE A 143 -17.77 -21.39 10.40
C ILE A 143 -16.84 -21.87 9.29
N SER A 144 -16.54 -23.17 9.26
CA SER A 144 -15.86 -23.78 8.11
C SER A 144 -16.77 -23.74 6.88
N LEU A 145 -16.37 -23.02 5.84
CA LEU A 145 -17.08 -22.98 4.57
C LEU A 145 -16.81 -24.25 3.77
N THR A 146 -17.85 -24.78 3.12
CA THR A 146 -17.78 -26.06 2.40
C THR A 146 -18.54 -26.05 1.07
N ALA A 147 -19.59 -25.23 0.96
CA ALA A 147 -20.45 -25.18 -0.22
C ALA A 147 -20.50 -23.78 -0.87
N ALA A 148 -20.07 -22.73 -0.16
CA ALA A 148 -20.09 -21.37 -0.70
C ALA A 148 -19.16 -21.22 -1.92
N VAL A 149 -19.76 -20.85 -3.05
CA VAL A 149 -19.08 -20.63 -4.34
C VAL A 149 -19.68 -19.38 -5.00
N GLY A 150 -18.84 -18.47 -5.51
CA GLY A 150 -19.32 -17.20 -6.06
C GLY A 150 -18.24 -16.22 -6.46
N GLY A 151 -18.64 -15.22 -7.26
CA GLY A 151 -17.72 -14.25 -7.85
C GLY A 151 -17.92 -12.82 -7.35
N ILE A 152 -17.12 -11.91 -7.90
CA ILE A 152 -17.23 -10.46 -7.68
C ILE A 152 -17.39 -9.77 -9.03
N TYR A 153 -18.34 -8.84 -9.12
CA TYR A 153 -18.80 -8.27 -10.38
C TYR A 153 -18.97 -6.76 -10.30
N THR A 154 -18.84 -6.07 -11.43
CA THR A 154 -19.03 -4.61 -11.52
C THR A 154 -20.50 -4.17 -11.67
N ALA A 155 -21.44 -5.11 -11.76
CA ALA A 155 -22.87 -4.82 -11.76
C ALA A 155 -23.64 -5.92 -11.00
N ALA A 156 -24.87 -5.60 -10.62
CA ALA A 156 -25.78 -6.54 -9.97
C ALA A 156 -26.07 -7.76 -10.86
N SER A 157 -26.55 -8.83 -10.25
CA SER A 157 -26.97 -10.09 -10.86
C SER A 157 -25.87 -10.75 -11.70
N LYS A 158 -24.62 -10.68 -11.19
CA LYS A 158 -23.41 -11.17 -11.88
C LYS A 158 -23.17 -10.49 -13.24
N GLY A 159 -23.72 -9.30 -13.43
CA GLY A 159 -23.58 -8.53 -14.65
C GLY A 159 -22.24 -7.78 -14.73
N GLY A 160 -22.01 -7.14 -15.87
CA GLY A 160 -20.79 -6.39 -16.11
C GLY A 160 -19.55 -7.28 -16.17
N THR A 161 -18.45 -6.77 -15.63
CA THR A 161 -17.14 -7.45 -15.64
C THR A 161 -17.00 -8.33 -14.40
N ALA A 162 -16.72 -9.61 -14.60
CA ALA A 162 -16.41 -10.54 -13.51
C ALA A 162 -14.95 -10.37 -13.06
N LEU A 163 -14.71 -9.68 -11.95
CA LEU A 163 -13.37 -9.55 -11.35
C LEU A 163 -12.91 -10.89 -10.76
N VAL A 164 -13.83 -11.66 -10.19
CA VAL A 164 -13.62 -13.01 -9.69
C VAL A 164 -14.70 -13.91 -10.31
N ALA A 165 -14.30 -15.05 -10.83
CA ALA A 165 -15.20 -15.95 -11.55
C ALA A 165 -16.31 -16.52 -10.64
N ALA A 166 -17.45 -16.86 -11.24
CA ALA A 166 -18.60 -17.44 -10.52
C ALA A 166 -18.32 -18.79 -9.84
N THR A 167 -17.19 -19.42 -10.19
CA THR A 167 -16.72 -20.72 -9.71
C THR A 167 -15.71 -20.62 -8.56
N GLN A 168 -15.36 -19.41 -8.10
CA GLN A 168 -14.47 -19.24 -6.96
C GLN A 168 -15.07 -19.90 -5.71
N ALA A 169 -14.42 -20.95 -5.23
CA ALA A 169 -14.79 -21.65 -4.01
C ALA A 169 -14.20 -20.92 -2.79
N TYR A 170 -14.95 -20.90 -1.69
CA TYR A 170 -14.51 -20.31 -0.42
C TYR A 170 -14.14 -21.37 0.63
N SER A 171 -14.05 -22.65 0.23
CA SER A 171 -13.90 -23.80 1.14
C SER A 171 -12.56 -23.89 1.87
N SER A 172 -11.57 -23.09 1.49
CA SER A 172 -10.31 -22.98 2.27
C SER A 172 -10.48 -22.14 3.55
N LEU A 173 -11.58 -21.38 3.67
CA LEU A 173 -11.91 -20.61 4.86
C LEU A 173 -12.57 -21.51 5.90
N THR A 174 -11.73 -22.28 6.59
CA THR A 174 -12.15 -23.27 7.58
C THR A 174 -12.37 -22.70 8.99
N THR A 175 -11.79 -21.54 9.28
CA THR A 175 -11.85 -20.87 10.59
C THR A 175 -11.76 -19.35 10.43
N ALA A 176 -11.98 -18.62 11.53
CA ALA A 176 -11.78 -17.18 11.57
C ALA A 176 -10.32 -16.74 11.35
N ALA A 177 -9.34 -17.63 11.59
CA ALA A 177 -7.92 -17.37 11.38
C ALA A 177 -7.46 -17.63 9.94
N SER A 178 -8.29 -18.31 9.13
CA SER A 178 -7.98 -18.60 7.73
C SER A 178 -8.19 -17.36 6.86
N ALA A 179 -7.35 -17.21 5.85
CA ALA A 179 -7.49 -16.21 4.80
C ALA A 179 -7.35 -16.89 3.43
N LEU A 180 -8.07 -16.37 2.45
CA LEU A 180 -8.09 -16.83 1.07
C LEU A 180 -7.93 -15.63 0.16
N ASP A 181 -6.85 -15.63 -0.61
CA ASP A 181 -6.73 -14.72 -1.75
C ASP A 181 -7.55 -15.29 -2.91
N LEU A 182 -8.50 -14.50 -3.41
CA LEU A 182 -9.38 -14.91 -4.50
C LEU A 182 -8.65 -14.84 -5.83
N THR A 183 -8.98 -15.75 -6.73
CA THR A 183 -8.42 -15.77 -8.09
C THR A 183 -9.06 -14.65 -8.91
N LEU A 184 -8.28 -13.59 -9.15
CA LEU A 184 -8.69 -12.53 -10.05
C LEU A 184 -8.70 -13.02 -11.50
N ALA A 185 -9.71 -12.61 -12.26
CA ALA A 185 -9.72 -12.80 -13.69
C ALA A 185 -8.58 -11.97 -14.34
N ALA A 186 -7.93 -12.54 -15.37
CA ALA A 186 -6.74 -11.97 -15.97
C ALA A 186 -6.97 -10.58 -16.60
N THR A 187 -8.06 -10.41 -17.35
CA THR A 187 -8.37 -9.12 -18.01
C THR A 187 -8.75 -8.01 -17.01
N PRO A 188 -9.62 -8.26 -16.02
CA PRO A 188 -9.98 -7.26 -15.00
C PRO A 188 -8.82 -6.83 -14.11
N SER A 189 -7.84 -7.71 -13.86
CA SER A 189 -6.64 -7.39 -13.08
C SER A 189 -5.79 -6.27 -13.70
N ASN A 190 -5.92 -6.05 -15.02
CA ASN A 190 -5.25 -4.99 -15.77
C ASN A 190 -6.20 -3.85 -16.18
N THR A 191 -7.48 -3.93 -15.80
CA THR A 191 -8.48 -2.94 -16.19
C THR A 191 -8.53 -1.80 -15.19
N VAL A 192 -8.53 -0.56 -15.69
CA VAL A 192 -8.85 0.61 -14.89
C VAL A 192 -10.35 0.87 -15.00
N PHE A 193 -11.05 0.75 -13.88
CA PHE A 193 -12.48 1.00 -13.76
C PHE A 193 -12.75 2.50 -13.62
N ALA A 194 -13.87 2.93 -14.20
CA ALA A 194 -14.33 4.31 -14.13
C ALA A 194 -14.69 4.71 -12.69
N PRO A 195 -14.61 6.01 -12.35
CA PRO A 195 -15.08 6.52 -11.07
C PRO A 195 -16.53 6.09 -10.77
N GLY A 196 -16.81 5.74 -9.52
CA GLY A 196 -18.15 5.34 -9.09
C GLY A 196 -18.59 3.93 -9.54
N THR A 197 -17.72 3.14 -10.18
CA THR A 197 -18.03 1.73 -10.49
C THR A 197 -18.31 0.95 -9.21
N ALA A 198 -19.53 0.41 -9.08
CA ALA A 198 -19.92 -0.43 -7.95
C ALA A 198 -19.32 -1.84 -8.08
N LEU A 199 -19.05 -2.49 -6.94
CA LEU A 199 -18.65 -3.90 -6.89
C LEU A 199 -19.60 -4.69 -6.02
N TYR A 200 -19.91 -5.92 -6.45
CA TYR A 200 -20.86 -6.80 -5.77
C TYR A 200 -20.26 -8.19 -5.57
N LEU A 201 -20.33 -8.72 -4.36
CA LEU A 201 -20.18 -10.15 -4.10
C LEU A 201 -21.50 -10.85 -4.47
N SER A 202 -21.43 -11.88 -5.30
CA SER A 202 -22.61 -12.61 -5.74
C SER A 202 -22.33 -14.12 -5.78
N LEU A 203 -23.00 -14.87 -4.89
CA LEU A 203 -22.81 -16.31 -4.78
C LEU A 203 -23.60 -17.06 -5.86
N SER A 204 -22.96 -18.09 -6.43
CA SER A 204 -23.60 -19.11 -7.25
C SER A 204 -24.23 -20.19 -6.39
N THR A 205 -23.59 -20.52 -5.28
CA THR A 205 -24.07 -21.50 -4.31
C THR A 205 -23.88 -20.92 -2.91
N ALA A 206 -24.96 -20.90 -2.13
CA ALA A 206 -24.93 -20.52 -0.72
C ALA A 206 -24.32 -21.63 0.14
N GLN A 207 -23.79 -21.29 1.32
CA GLN A 207 -23.15 -22.24 2.24
C GLN A 207 -24.09 -23.36 2.75
N GLY A 208 -25.41 -23.15 2.74
CA GLY A 208 -26.42 -24.10 3.22
C GLY A 208 -26.75 -23.96 4.71
N THR A 209 -25.95 -23.21 5.46
CA THR A 209 -26.17 -22.83 6.86
C THR A 209 -25.72 -21.38 7.08
N ALA A 210 -26.22 -20.74 8.15
CA ALA A 210 -25.84 -19.36 8.47
C ALA A 210 -24.32 -19.23 8.63
N ALA A 211 -23.72 -18.40 7.77
CA ALA A 211 -22.29 -18.21 7.71
C ALA A 211 -21.96 -16.80 7.23
N THR A 212 -20.90 -16.21 7.78
CA THR A 212 -20.38 -14.92 7.36
C THR A 212 -18.89 -14.97 7.08
N ALA A 213 -18.39 -14.08 6.24
CA ALA A 213 -16.96 -13.84 6.03
C ALA A 213 -16.71 -12.36 5.71
N ASP A 214 -15.48 -11.89 5.87
CA ASP A 214 -15.08 -10.53 5.49
C ASP A 214 -14.34 -10.56 4.16
N VAL A 215 -14.64 -9.62 3.28
CA VAL A 215 -13.98 -9.46 1.97
C VAL A 215 -13.26 -8.11 1.92
N PHE A 216 -11.97 -8.13 1.61
CA PHE A 216 -11.09 -6.97 1.52
C PHE A 216 -10.54 -6.82 0.10
N LEU A 217 -10.58 -5.60 -0.43
CA LEU A 217 -10.10 -5.29 -1.76
C LEU A 217 -8.88 -4.39 -1.66
N PHE A 218 -7.87 -4.71 -2.44
CA PHE A 218 -6.66 -3.92 -2.60
C PHE A 218 -6.38 -3.66 -4.07
N GLY A 219 -5.78 -2.52 -4.35
CA GLY A 219 -5.67 -2.02 -5.70
C GLY A 219 -4.98 -0.68 -5.78
N ASP A 220 -5.10 -0.04 -6.93
CA ASP A 220 -4.56 1.27 -7.21
C ASP A 220 -5.71 2.25 -7.42
N CYS A 221 -5.53 3.47 -6.93
CA CYS A 221 -6.43 4.58 -7.15
C CYS A 221 -5.67 5.61 -7.98
N PHE A 222 -6.22 5.99 -9.12
CA PHE A 222 -5.65 6.98 -10.02
C PHE A 222 -6.43 8.27 -9.80
N VAL A 223 -5.83 9.23 -9.09
CA VAL A 223 -6.39 10.56 -8.82
C VAL A 223 -5.75 11.60 -9.70
#